data_AF-A0A439XZH9-F1
#
_entry.id   AF-A0A439XZH9-F1
#
_cell.length_a   1.000
_cell.length_b   1.000
_cell.length_c   1.000
_cell.angle_alpha   90.00
_cell.angle_beta   90.00
_cell.angle_gamma   90.00
#
_symmetry.space_group_name_H-M   'P 1'
#
loop_
_entity.id
_entity.type
_entity.pdbx_description
1 polymer ?
#
loop_
_entity_poly.entity_id
_entity_poly.type
_entity_poly.pdbx_seq_one_letter_code
_entity_poly.pdbx_strand_id
1 'polypeptide(L)' 'MRELNQPYPKQIGRRVMHDETQKQGVVVVQPDSDATHVYVLFDGASQAIPCHPGSLEYVDQAA' A
#
# COMPACT_ATOMS: atom_id res chain seq x y z
N MET A 1 -0.61 -22.74 -18.06
CA MET A 1 -0.39 -21.28 -17.88
C MET A 1 0.10 -21.13 -16.45
N ARG A 2 1.33 -20.63 -16.24
CA ARG A 2 1.84 -20.39 -14.88
C ARG A 2 1.03 -19.25 -14.30
N GLU A 3 0.27 -19.52 -13.26
CA GLU A 3 -0.40 -18.49 -12.45
C GLU A 3 0.66 -17.44 -12.10
N LEU A 4 0.45 -16.22 -12.60
CA LEU A 4 1.25 -15.05 -12.25
C LEU A 4 1.05 -14.85 -10.75
N ASN A 5 1.99 -15.38 -9.99
CA ASN A 5 2.11 -15.26 -8.55
C ASN A 5 2.00 -13.77 -8.23
N GLN A 6 0.81 -13.30 -7.84
CA GLN A 6 0.59 -11.90 -7.50
C GLN A 6 1.59 -11.60 -6.37
N PRO A 7 2.61 -10.74 -6.58
CA PRO A 7 3.74 -10.67 -5.68
C PRO A 7 3.36 -10.11 -4.29
N TYR A 8 2.17 -9.52 -4.16
CA TYR A 8 1.68 -8.96 -2.91
C TYR A 8 0.19 -9.32 -2.73
N PRO A 9 -0.21 -9.92 -1.58
CA PRO A 9 -1.62 -10.14 -1.27
C PRO A 9 -2.39 -8.81 -1.24
N LYS A 10 -3.70 -8.83 -1.47
CA LYS A 10 -4.54 -7.61 -1.49
C LYS A 10 -4.56 -6.95 -0.10
N GLN A 11 -4.01 -5.75 0.02
CA GLN A 11 -3.84 -4.98 1.26
C GLN A 11 -4.76 -3.74 1.32
N ILE A 12 -5.76 -3.61 0.43
CA ILE A 12 -6.68 -2.46 0.47
C ILE A 12 -7.35 -2.38 1.85
N GLY A 13 -7.33 -1.19 2.46
CA GLY A 13 -7.81 -0.93 3.81
C GLY A 13 -6.75 -1.11 4.91
N ARG A 14 -5.60 -1.69 4.59
CA ARG A 14 -4.50 -1.82 5.57
C ARG A 14 -3.85 -0.48 5.82
N ARG A 15 -3.51 -0.28 7.09
CA ARG A 15 -2.74 0.85 7.57
C ARG A 15 -1.27 0.65 7.23
N VAL A 16 -0.64 1.73 6.76
CA VAL A 16 0.77 1.74 6.38
C VAL A 16 1.47 2.98 6.94
N MET A 17 2.78 2.88 7.12
CA MET A 17 3.67 3.99 7.39
C MET A 17 4.69 4.09 6.27
N HIS A 18 4.90 5.29 5.72
CA HIS A 18 5.94 5.51 4.72
C HIS A 18 7.31 5.61 5.39
N ASP A 19 8.26 4.78 4.97
CA ASP A 19 9.58 4.68 5.60
C ASP A 19 10.31 6.04 5.64
N GLU A 20 10.41 6.73 4.49
CA GLU A 20 11.19 7.98 4.41
C GLU A 20 10.53 9.19 5.09
N THR A 21 9.20 9.25 5.09
CA THR A 21 8.47 10.46 5.56
C THR A 21 7.81 10.26 6.91
N GLN A 22 7.81 9.02 7.42
CA GLN A 22 7.13 8.59 8.64
C GLN A 22 5.63 8.94 8.65
N LYS A 23 5.05 9.22 7.47
CA LYS A 23 3.62 9.54 7.33
C LYS A 23 2.80 8.27 7.34
N GLN A 24 1.74 8.28 8.11
CA GLN A 24 0.78 7.19 8.14
C GLN A 24 -0.31 7.39 7.09
N GLY A 25 -0.84 6.28 6.58
CA GLY A 25 -1.92 6.28 5.61
C GLY A 25 -2.59 4.93 5.49
N VAL A 26 -3.52 4.82 4.56
CA VAL A 26 -4.22 3.57 4.25
C VAL A 26 -4.10 3.26 2.77
N VAL A 27 -3.87 1.99 2.44
CA VAL A 27 -3.91 1.54 1.04
C VAL A 27 -5.35 1.61 0.54
N VAL A 28 -5.61 2.39 -0.50
CA VAL A 28 -6.97 2.56 -1.07
C VAL A 28 -7.13 1.88 -2.43
N VAL A 29 -6.04 1.69 -3.17
CA VAL A 29 -6.05 0.96 -4.45
C VAL A 29 -4.80 0.10 -4.56
N GLN A 30 -4.99 -1.15 -4.96
CA GLN A 30 -3.91 -2.08 -5.34
C GLN A 30 -4.29 -2.72 -6.67
N PRO A 31 -3.56 -2.43 -7.76
CA PRO A 31 -3.79 -3.05 -9.07
C PRO A 31 -3.59 -4.57 -9.02
N ASP A 32 -4.42 -5.33 -9.73
CA ASP A 32 -4.40 -6.80 -9.72
C ASP A 32 -3.26 -7.43 -10.56
N SER A 33 -2.54 -6.65 -11.38
CA SER A 33 -1.45 -7.14 -12.24
C SER A 33 -0.22 -6.24 -12.14
N ASP A 34 0.96 -6.84 -11.94
CA ASP A 34 2.29 -6.20 -11.90
C ASP A 34 2.30 -4.80 -11.26
N ALA A 35 1.72 -4.70 -10.07
CA ALA A 35 1.58 -3.44 -9.36
C ALA A 35 2.94 -3.00 -8.82
N THR A 36 3.68 -2.26 -9.65
CA THR A 36 4.87 -1.51 -9.23
C THR A 36 4.55 -0.51 -8.12
N HIS A 37 3.28 -0.10 -7.99
CA HIS A 37 2.81 0.88 -7.01
C HIS A 37 1.44 0.51 -6.43
N VAL A 38 1.23 0.85 -5.17
CA VAL A 38 -0.08 0.91 -4.49
C VAL A 38 -0.45 2.36 -4.26
N TYR A 39 -1.74 2.68 -4.22
CA TYR A 39 -2.17 4.04 -3.88
C TYR A 39 -2.50 4.11 -2.40
N VAL A 40 -1.84 5.03 -1.71
CA VAL A 40 -2.00 5.27 -0.28
C VAL A 40 -2.63 6.63 -0.06
N LEU A 41 -3.71 6.68 0.70
CA LEU A 41 -4.25 7.93 1.23
C LEU A 41 -3.58 8.21 2.58
N PHE A 42 -2.64 9.16 2.59
CA PHE A 42 -1.98 9.60 3.82
C PHE A 42 -2.89 10.48 4.68
N ASP A 43 -2.69 10.44 5.99
CA ASP A 43 -3.45 11.26 6.93
C ASP A 43 -3.27 12.75 6.62
N GLY A 44 -4.40 13.46 6.49
CA GLY A 44 -4.42 14.88 6.14
C GLY A 44 -4.17 15.17 4.65
N ALA A 45 -3.98 14.15 3.80
CA ALA A 45 -3.93 14.33 2.36
C ALA A 45 -5.35 14.30 1.76
N SER A 46 -5.59 15.15 0.76
CA SER A 46 -6.87 15.18 0.03
C SER A 46 -6.96 14.14 -1.09
N GLN A 47 -5.85 13.49 -1.44
CA GLN A 47 -5.76 12.56 -2.56
C GLN A 47 -4.79 11.42 -2.25
N ALA A 48 -5.05 10.27 -2.86
CA ALA A 48 -4.16 9.11 -2.74
C ALA A 48 -2.91 9.30 -3.60
N ILE A 49 -1.77 8.88 -3.08
CA ILE A 49 -0.45 9.02 -3.69
C ILE A 49 0.05 7.62 -4.07
N PRO A 50 0.59 7.42 -5.29
CA PRO A 50 1.23 6.17 -5.65
C PRO A 50 2.52 5.99 -4.85
N CYS A 51 2.64 4.85 -4.17
CA CYS A 51 3.79 4.47 -3.37
C CYS A 51 4.27 3.08 -3.78
N HIS A 52 5.58 2.88 -3.81
CA HIS A 52 6.15 1.56 -4.02
C HIS A 52 5.88 0.70 -2.77
N PRO A 53 5.39 -0.56 -2.88
CA PRO A 53 5.08 -1.39 -1.73
C PRO A 53 6.27 -1.60 -0.78
N GLY A 54 7.48 -1.66 -1.32
CA GLY A 54 8.72 -1.78 -0.54
C GLY A 54 9.11 -0.52 0.24
N SER A 55 8.45 0.61 0.02
CA SER A 55 8.64 1.86 0.77
C SER A 55 7.63 2.04 1.91
N LEU A 56 6.79 1.01 2.13
CA LEU A 56 5.69 1.04 3.10
C LEU A 56 5.88 -0.06 4.14
N GLU A 57 5.80 0.33 5.40
CA GLU A 57 5.67 -0.61 6.51
C GLU A 57 4.19 -0.81 6.82
N TYR A 58 3.72 -2.06 6.76
CA TYR A 58 2.36 -2.41 7.14
C TYR A 58 2.27 -2.45 8.65
N VAL A 59 1.62 -1.44 9.24
CA VAL A 59 1.40 -1.42 10.68
C VAL A 59 0.22 -2.34 10.97
N ASP A 60 0.49 -3.48 11.61
CA ASP A 60 -0.56 -4.37 12.05
C ASP A 60 -1.41 -3.61 13.07
N GLN A 61 -2.70 -3.49 12.79
CA GLN A 61 -3.63 -2.91 13.74
C GLN A 61 -3.80 -3.95 14.85
N ALA A 62 -2.94 -3.87 15.87
CA ALA A 62 -3.10 -4.68 17.07
C ALA A 62 -4.55 -4.52 17.54
N ALA A 63 -5.26 -5.65 17.53
CA ALA A 63 -6.68 -5.78 17.85
C ALA A 63 -7.00 -5.35 19.28
#